data_AF-A0A3N5HJ52-F1
#
_entry.id   AF-A0A3N5HJ52-F1
#
_cell.length_a   1.000
_cell.length_b   1.000
_cell.length_c   1.000
_cell.angle_alpha   90.00
_cell.angle_beta   90.00
_cell.angle_gamma   90.00
#
_symmetry.space_group_name_H-M   'P 1'
#
loop_
_entity.id
_entity.type
_entity.pdbx_description
1 polymer ?
#
loop_
_entity_poly.entity_id
_entity_poly.type
_entity_poly.pdbx_seq_one_letter_code
_entity_poly.pdbx_strand_id
1 'polypeptide(L)'
;METEDNVIGELLQEISGLIHEYPKALERRAAEIYASGKDPDLAHTLVKAADTMRDSGNLYLTWAKHYASVAAGNTDATSDEDETEDFDV
;
A
#
# COMPACT_ATOMS: atom_id res chain seq x y z
N MET A 1 -22.05 -3.78 17.00
CA MET A 1 -21.32 -4.53 15.96
C MET A 1 -21.27 -3.72 14.69
N GLU A 2 -22.41 -3.25 14.14
CA GLU A 2 -22.44 -2.34 12.97
C GLU A 2 -21.57 -1.07 13.10
N THR A 3 -21.35 -0.57 14.33
CA THR A 3 -20.54 0.64 14.55
C THR A 3 -19.05 0.42 14.27
N GLU A 4 -18.48 -0.73 14.61
CA GLU A 4 -17.04 -0.97 14.41
C GLU A 4 -16.72 -1.43 12.99
N ASP A 5 -17.62 -2.19 12.36
CA ASP A 5 -17.48 -2.58 10.95
C ASP A 5 -17.47 -1.34 10.04
N ASN A 6 -18.32 -0.36 10.33
CA ASN A 6 -18.33 0.92 9.63
C ASN A 6 -17.03 1.70 9.82
N VAL A 7 -16.47 1.71 11.04
CA VAL A 7 -15.18 2.37 11.33
C VAL A 7 -14.03 1.68 10.60
N ILE A 8 -14.00 0.35 10.55
CA ILE A 8 -12.98 -0.41 9.79
C ILE A 8 -13.06 -0.06 8.30
N GLY A 9 -14.27 0.01 7.75
CA GLY A 9 -14.49 0.40 6.35
C GLY A 9 -14.00 1.82 6.05
N GLU A 10 -14.33 2.78 6.91
CA GLU A 10 -13.89 4.18 6.78
C GLU A 10 -12.37 4.31 6.85
N LEU A 11 -11.74 3.70 7.86
CA LEU A 11 -10.27 3.72 8.01
C LEU A 11 -9.57 3.04 6.83
N LEU A 12 -10.15 1.96 6.28
CA LEU A 12 -9.62 1.28 5.11
C LEU A 12 -9.67 2.17 3.84
N GLN A 13 -10.72 2.97 3.67
CA GLN A 13 -10.79 3.94 2.59
C GLN A 13 -9.76 5.06 2.75
N GLU A 14 -9.62 5.59 3.97
CA GLU A 14 -8.64 6.65 4.27
C GLU A 14 -7.21 6.18 4.02
N ILE A 15 -6.82 5.02 4.57
CA ILE A 15 -5.46 4.50 4.41
C ILE A 15 -5.17 4.12 2.96
N SER A 16 -6.17 3.61 2.23
CA SER A 16 -6.05 3.36 0.79
C SER A 16 -5.73 4.67 0.05
N GLY A 17 -6.45 5.75 0.34
CA GLY A 17 -6.15 7.06 -0.24
C GLY A 17 -4.72 7.53 0.06
N LEU A 18 -4.30 7.45 1.31
CA LEU A 18 -2.95 7.86 1.73
C LEU A 18 -1.85 7.02 1.09
N ILE A 19 -2.01 5.70 1.03
CA ILE A 19 -1.06 4.76 0.40
C ILE A 19 -0.89 5.07 -1.10
N HIS A 20 -1.94 5.54 -1.78
CA HIS A 20 -1.83 5.94 -3.19
C HIS A 20 -1.24 7.34 -3.38
N GLU A 21 -1.54 8.29 -2.50
CA GLU A 21 -1.09 9.68 -2.65
C GLU A 21 0.34 9.92 -2.19
N TYR A 22 0.81 9.14 -1.20
CA TYR A 22 2.16 9.31 -0.65
C TYR A 22 3.28 9.04 -1.68
N PRO A 23 3.29 7.93 -2.44
CA PRO A 23 4.25 7.70 -3.52
C PRO A 23 4.24 8.82 -4.57
N LYS A 24 3.06 9.31 -4.97
CA LYS A 24 2.94 10.42 -5.93
C LYS A 24 3.54 11.72 -5.40
N ALA A 25 3.49 11.95 -4.10
CA ALA A 25 4.14 13.10 -3.48
C ALA A 25 5.67 12.99 -3.59
N LEU A 26 6.23 11.80 -3.38
CA LEU A 26 7.66 11.53 -3.56
C LEU A 26 8.10 11.72 -5.02
N GLU A 27 7.32 11.23 -5.98
CA GLU A 27 7.58 11.40 -7.42
C GLU A 27 7.54 12.87 -7.84
N ARG A 28 6.53 13.63 -7.41
CA ARG A 28 6.45 15.08 -7.66
C ARG A 28 7.68 15.79 -7.11
N ARG A 29 8.11 15.43 -5.90
CA ARG A 29 9.30 16.01 -5.29
C ARG A 29 10.57 15.66 -6.07
N ALA A 30 10.71 14.42 -6.53
CA ALA A 30 11.84 14.02 -7.39
C ALA A 30 11.85 14.82 -8.70
N ALA A 31 10.70 15.00 -9.35
CA ALA A 31 10.57 15.79 -10.56
C ALA A 31 10.97 17.26 -10.37
N GLU A 32 10.58 17.89 -9.25
CA GLU A 32 11.02 19.25 -8.90
C GLU A 32 12.55 19.34 -8.74
N ILE A 33 13.17 18.34 -8.13
CA ILE A 33 14.62 18.30 -7.91
C ILE A 33 15.35 18.15 -9.25
N TYR A 34 14.90 17.25 -10.13
CA TYR A 34 15.43 17.12 -11.49
C TYR A 34 15.27 18.41 -12.30
N ALA A 35 14.07 19.01 -12.29
CA ALA A 35 13.79 20.23 -13.05
C ALA A 35 14.60 21.45 -12.57
N SER A 36 14.93 21.50 -11.28
CA SER A 36 15.75 22.58 -10.71
C SER A 36 17.26 22.33 -10.81
N GLY A 37 17.69 21.21 -11.41
CA GLY A 37 19.11 20.85 -11.53
C GLY A 37 19.80 20.63 -10.17
N LYS A 38 19.00 20.30 -9.14
CA LYS A 38 19.48 19.99 -7.79
C LYS A 38 20.02 18.55 -7.74
N ASP A 39 20.31 18.07 -6.53
CA ASP A 39 20.86 16.74 -6.24
C ASP A 39 20.11 15.60 -6.97
N PRO A 40 20.70 15.04 -8.05
CA PRO A 40 20.06 14.00 -8.84
C PRO A 40 20.03 12.64 -8.12
N ASP A 41 20.94 12.40 -7.17
CA ASP A 41 20.99 11.16 -6.40
C ASP A 41 19.85 11.13 -5.39
N LEU A 42 19.55 12.28 -4.76
CA LEU A 42 18.36 12.44 -3.93
C LEU A 42 17.09 12.22 -4.76
N ALA A 43 16.98 12.83 -5.94
CA ALA A 43 15.82 12.63 -6.80
C ALA A 43 15.63 11.15 -7.18
N HIS A 44 16.72 10.45 -7.54
CA HIS A 44 16.68 9.04 -7.87
C HIS A 44 16.26 8.17 -6.68
N THR A 45 16.74 8.51 -5.48
CA THR A 45 16.36 7.84 -4.23
C THR A 45 14.87 7.99 -3.94
N LEU A 46 14.29 9.18 -4.17
CA LEU A 46 12.87 9.43 -3.97
C LEU A 46 11.98 8.64 -4.94
N VAL A 47 12.40 8.47 -6.20
CA VAL A 47 11.68 7.61 -7.16
C VAL A 47 11.66 6.16 -6.68
N LYS A 48 12.82 5.62 -6.29
CA LYS A 48 12.90 4.26 -5.72
C LYS A 48 12.07 4.09 -4.46
N ALA A 49 12.06 5.11 -3.60
CA ALA A 49 11.22 5.12 -2.41
C ALA A 49 9.72 5.11 -2.79
N ALA A 50 9.31 5.87 -3.81
CA ALA A 50 7.93 5.86 -4.28
C ALA A 50 7.51 4.46 -4.76
N ASP A 51 8.34 3.80 -5.56
CA ASP A 51 8.07 2.44 -6.04
C ASP A 51 7.96 1.45 -4.87
N THR A 52 8.92 1.48 -3.96
CA THR A 52 8.92 0.61 -2.76
C THR A 52 7.67 0.83 -1.89
N MET A 53 7.27 2.09 -1.69
CA MET A 53 6.10 2.44 -0.88
C MET A 53 4.78 2.04 -1.57
N ARG A 54 4.74 2.09 -2.91
CA ARG A 54 3.59 1.61 -3.68
C ARG A 54 3.43 0.10 -3.54
N ASP A 55 4.52 -0.65 -3.70
CA ASP A 55 4.49 -2.11 -3.65
C ASP A 55 4.14 -2.62 -2.24
N SER A 56 4.84 -2.11 -1.22
CA SER A 56 4.57 -2.44 0.18
C SER A 56 3.18 -1.99 0.65
N GLY A 57 2.71 -0.83 0.17
CA GLY A 57 1.37 -0.33 0.44
C GLY A 57 0.28 -1.20 -0.18
N ASN A 58 0.47 -1.69 -1.41
CA ASN A 58 -0.46 -2.63 -2.04
C ASN A 58 -0.55 -3.94 -1.27
N LEU A 59 0.59 -4.49 -0.83
CA LEU A 59 0.61 -5.68 0.02
C LEU A 59 -0.15 -5.46 1.33
N TYR A 60 0.09 -4.33 2.00
CA TYR A 60 -0.65 -3.96 3.21
C TYR A 60 -2.16 -3.90 2.96
N LEU A 61 -2.60 -3.27 1.86
CA LEU A 61 -4.01 -3.13 1.54
C LEU A 61 -4.68 -4.48 1.23
N THR A 62 -3.98 -5.43 0.63
CA THR A 62 -4.47 -6.80 0.44
C THR A 62 -4.80 -7.44 1.78
N TRP A 63 -3.87 -7.41 2.73
CA TRP A 63 -4.08 -7.96 4.07
C TRP A 63 -5.15 -7.21 4.87
N ALA A 64 -5.15 -5.88 4.81
CA ALA A 64 -6.15 -5.07 5.50
C ALA A 64 -7.58 -5.36 5.00
N LYS A 65 -7.77 -5.53 3.69
CA LYS A 65 -9.06 -5.95 3.10
C LYS A 65 -9.44 -7.36 3.52
N HIS A 66 -8.48 -8.29 3.51
CA HIS A 66 -8.71 -9.67 3.96
C HIS A 66 -9.24 -9.69 5.40
N TYR A 67 -8.56 -9.03 6.34
CA TYR A 67 -8.99 -9.01 7.73
C TYR A 67 -10.28 -8.22 7.97
N ALA A 68 -10.55 -7.16 7.20
CA ALA A 68 -11.86 -6.49 7.22
C ALA A 68 -12.99 -7.44 6.78
N SER A 69 -12.76 -8.27 5.76
CA SER A 69 -13.71 -9.30 5.32
C SER A 69 -13.92 -10.37 6.39
N VAL A 70 -12.84 -10.83 7.05
CA VAL A 70 -12.92 -11.77 8.17
C VAL A 70 -13.73 -11.18 9.33
N ALA A 71 -13.50 -9.90 9.69
CA ALA A 71 -14.24 -9.21 10.74
C ALA A 71 -15.74 -9.09 10.43
N ALA A 72 -16.10 -8.90 9.15
CA ALA A 72 -17.48 -8.90 8.68
C ALA A 72 -18.15 -10.30 8.66
N GLY A 73 -17.47 -11.34 9.14
CA GLY A 73 -17.99 -12.71 9.22
C GLY A 73 -17.87 -13.51 7.92
N ASN A 74 -17.14 -13.01 6.93
CA ASN A 74 -16.87 -13.74 5.70
C ASN A 74 -15.61 -14.61 5.86
N THR A 75 -15.75 -15.71 6.61
CA THR A 75 -14.67 -16.64 6.96
C THR A 75 -14.28 -17.61 5.85
N ASP A 76 -15.04 -17.66 4.74
CA ASP A 76 -14.69 -18.47 3.55
C ASP A 76 -13.64 -17.80 2.65
N ALA A 77 -13.09 -16.63 3.04
CA ALA A 77 -12.00 -15.97 2.33
C ALA A 77 -10.62 -16.66 2.51
N THR A 78 -10.62 -17.95 2.83
CA THR A 78 -9.43 -18.79 3.07
C THR A 78 -9.56 -20.17 2.40
N SER A 79 -10.09 -20.28 1.19
CA SER A 79 -10.14 -21.60 0.52
C SER A 79 -9.59 -21.68 -0.89
N ASP A 80 -8.95 -20.64 -1.44
CA ASP A 80 -8.08 -20.83 -2.59
C ASP A 80 -6.93 -19.82 -2.54
N GLU A 81 -5.72 -20.33 -2.74
CA GLU A 81 -4.43 -19.63 -2.85
C GLU A 81 -3.69 -19.32 -1.54
N ASP A 82 -3.26 -20.40 -0.87
CA ASP A 82 -1.95 -20.44 -0.20
C ASP A 82 -0.87 -20.51 -1.29
N GLU A 83 -0.39 -19.35 -1.75
CA GLU A 83 0.82 -19.23 -2.56
C GLU A 83 2.06 -19.26 -1.65
N THR A 84 2.71 -20.41 -1.48
CA THR A 84 4.19 -20.49 -1.37
C THR A 84 4.68 -21.86 -1.83
N GLU A 85 4.86 -22.07 -3.14
CA GLU A 85 5.79 -23.10 -3.60
C GLU A 85 7.23 -22.64 -3.30
N ASP A 86 7.93 -23.43 -2.49
CA ASP A 86 9.38 -23.57 -2.33
C ASP A 86 10.28 -22.47 -2.94
N PHE A 87 10.77 -21.58 -2.08
CA PHE A 87 12.09 -20.98 -2.29
C PHE A 87 13.14 -21.85 -1.59
N ASP A 88 13.46 -22.99 -2.20
CA ASP A 88 14.71 -23.72 -1.92
C ASP A 88 15.88 -22.97 -2.58
N VAL A 89 16.81 -22.46 -1.76
CA VAL A 89 18.16 -22.01 -2.15
C VAL A 89 19.20 -22.89 -1.48
#